data_AF-A0A653K3N2-F1
#
_entry.id   AF-A0A653K3N2-F1
#
_cell.length_a   1.000
_cell.length_b   1.000
_cell.length_c   1.000
_cell.angle_alpha   90.00
_cell.angle_beta   90.00
_cell.angle_gamma   90.00
#
_symmetry.space_group_name_H-M   'P 1'
#
loop_
_entity.id
_entity.type
_entity.pdbx_description
1 polymer ?
#
loop_
_entity_poly.entity_id
_entity_poly.type
_entity_poly.pdbx_seq_one_letter_code
_entity_poly.pdbx_strand_id
1 'polypeptide(L)'
;MSQAINMDMDILKSMVSKLDELTKQNTFIDRRVRAKEFMLLLSIEKDKFYGLVDAGEIEQPIRLSKHDVFWYASYVKKKVEEHKSESVIVAHI
;
A
#
# COMPACT_ATOMS: atom_id res chain seq x y z
N MET A 1 17.79 44.48 -1.70
CA MET A 1 16.74 44.02 -0.76
C MET A 1 16.08 42.81 -1.38
N SER A 2 16.39 41.60 -0.91
CA SER A 2 15.75 40.37 -1.42
C SER A 2 14.29 40.36 -0.94
N GLN A 3 13.35 40.48 -1.87
CA GLN A 3 11.97 40.10 -1.63
C GLN A 3 11.94 38.57 -1.55
N ALA A 4 12.15 38.04 -0.35
CA ALA A 4 11.71 36.69 -0.05
C ALA A 4 10.20 36.63 -0.31
N ILE A 5 9.82 35.68 -1.14
CA ILE A 5 8.47 35.51 -1.68
C ILE A 5 7.51 35.29 -0.50
N ASN A 6 6.75 36.33 -0.12
CA ASN A 6 5.55 36.17 0.72
C ASN A 6 4.47 35.54 -0.16
N MET A 7 4.60 34.24 -0.38
CA MET A 7 3.57 33.44 -1.02
C MET A 7 2.38 33.39 -0.08
N ASP A 8 1.25 33.93 -0.53
CA ASP A 8 0.03 34.01 0.25
C ASP A 8 -0.34 32.60 0.76
N MET A 9 -0.42 32.46 2.09
CA MET A 9 -0.72 31.20 2.76
C MET A 9 -2.07 30.62 2.35
N ASP A 10 -3.01 31.46 1.92
CA ASP A 10 -4.31 31.02 1.46
C ASP A 10 -4.24 30.43 0.04
N ILE A 11 -3.37 30.99 -0.82
CA ILE A 11 -3.05 30.40 -2.12
C ILE A 11 -2.42 29.03 -1.90
N LEU A 12 -1.45 28.90 -0.99
CA LEU A 12 -0.80 27.64 -0.67
C LEU A 12 -1.77 26.58 -0.17
N LYS A 13 -2.66 26.91 0.77
CA LYS A 13 -3.70 25.98 1.27
C LYS A 13 -4.64 25.52 0.16
N SER A 14 -5.01 26.43 -0.75
CA SER A 14 -5.87 26.07 -1.89
C SER A 14 -5.17 25.11 -2.86
N MET A 15 -3.86 25.29 -3.09
CA MET A 15 -3.07 24.42 -3.95
C MET A 15 -2.90 23.03 -3.34
N VAL A 16 -2.64 22.96 -2.03
CA VAL A 16 -2.56 21.67 -1.31
C VAL A 16 -3.89 20.93 -1.37
N SER A 17 -5.01 21.63 -1.15
CA SER A 17 -6.35 21.01 -1.22
C SER A 17 -6.67 20.49 -2.63
N LYS A 18 -6.30 21.25 -3.67
CA LYS A 18 -6.42 20.80 -5.06
C LYS A 18 -5.52 19.60 -5.37
N LEU A 19 -4.31 19.53 -4.81
CA LEU A 19 -3.43 18.37 -4.93
C LEU A 19 -4.04 17.13 -4.28
N ASP A 20 -4.66 17.26 -3.11
CA ASP A 20 -5.40 16.18 -2.44
C ASP A 20 -6.63 15.72 -3.24
N GLU A 21 -7.37 16.64 -3.85
CA GLU A 21 -8.49 16.32 -4.73
C GLU A 21 -8.02 15.64 -6.02
N LEU A 22 -6.95 16.14 -6.65
CA LEU A 22 -6.36 15.56 -7.85
C LEU A 22 -5.79 14.17 -7.58
N THR A 23 -5.19 13.94 -6.41
CA THR A 23 -4.73 12.59 -6.02
C THR A 23 -5.88 11.64 -5.73
N LYS A 24 -7.01 12.11 -5.22
CA LYS A 24 -8.25 11.32 -5.08
C LYS A 24 -8.93 11.04 -6.43
N GLN A 25 -8.86 11.96 -7.38
CA GLN A 25 -9.48 11.85 -8.71
C GLN A 25 -8.62 11.14 -9.74
N ASN A 26 -7.30 11.09 -9.54
CA ASN A 26 -6.42 10.22 -10.30
C ASN A 26 -6.74 8.77 -9.93
N THR A 27 -7.68 8.21 -10.68
CA THR A 27 -8.08 6.79 -10.63
C THR A 27 -6.94 5.95 -11.16
N PHE A 28 -5.85 5.86 -10.40
CA PHE A 28 -4.84 4.85 -10.61
C PHE A 28 -5.55 3.52 -10.47
N ILE A 29 -5.75 2.81 -11.58
CA ILE A 29 -6.27 1.46 -11.56
C ILE A 29 -5.33 0.67 -10.65
N ASP A 30 -5.86 0.23 -9.52
CA ASP A 30 -5.06 -0.42 -8.51
C ASP A 30 -4.42 -1.68 -9.10
N ARG A 31 -3.09 -1.71 -9.09
CA ARG A 31 -2.33 -2.75 -9.78
C ARG A 31 -2.61 -4.09 -9.13
N ARG A 32 -2.82 -5.12 -9.95
CA ARG A 32 -2.97 -6.51 -9.48
C ARG A 32 -1.63 -7.10 -9.07
N VAL A 33 -1.59 -7.74 -7.91
CA VAL A 33 -0.43 -8.42 -7.35
C VAL A 33 -0.74 -9.90 -7.19
N ARG A 34 0.15 -10.75 -7.71
CA ARG A 34 0.00 -12.22 -7.58
C ARG A 34 0.74 -12.73 -6.35
N ALA A 35 0.37 -13.92 -5.90
CA ALA A 35 0.94 -14.56 -4.72
C ALA A 35 2.49 -14.55 -4.68
N LYS A 36 3.15 -14.87 -5.81
CA LYS A 36 4.63 -14.88 -5.90
C LYS A 36 5.25 -13.52 -5.55
N GLU A 37 4.64 -12.43 -6.01
CA GLU A 37 5.13 -11.09 -5.74
C GLU A 37 4.80 -10.67 -4.29
N PHE A 38 3.62 -11.01 -3.79
CA PHE A 38 3.23 -10.71 -2.42
C PHE A 38 4.15 -11.43 -1.40
N MET A 39 4.44 -12.71 -1.63
CA MET A 39 5.42 -13.49 -0.84
C MET A 39 6.79 -12.82 -0.81
N LEU A 40 7.27 -12.36 -1.98
CA LEU A 40 8.55 -11.67 -2.10
C LEU A 40 8.56 -10.37 -1.30
N LEU A 41 7.49 -9.58 -1.38
CA LEU A 41 7.38 -8.30 -0.66
C LEU A 41 7.35 -8.49 0.87
N LEU A 42 6.75 -9.58 1.35
CA LEU A 42 6.75 -9.94 2.77
C LEU A 42 8.02 -10.67 3.20
N SER A 43 8.89 -11.07 2.27
CA SER A 43 10.05 -11.95 2.53
C SER A 43 9.68 -13.24 3.27
N ILE A 44 8.57 -13.88 2.90
CA ILE A 44 8.11 -15.13 3.51
C ILE A 44 7.95 -16.25 2.48
N GLU A 45 8.12 -17.48 2.94
CA GLU A 45 7.95 -18.68 2.12
C GLU A 45 6.48 -19.02 1.88
N LYS A 46 6.26 -19.88 0.88
CA LYS A 46 4.93 -20.28 0.39
C LYS A 46 4.02 -20.82 1.50
N ASP A 47 4.55 -21.72 2.33
CA ASP A 47 3.74 -22.41 3.34
C ASP A 47 3.28 -21.44 4.42
N LYS A 48 4.17 -20.56 4.87
CA LYS A 48 3.82 -19.47 5.79
C LYS A 48 2.79 -18.53 5.16
N PHE A 49 2.99 -18.13 3.90
CA PHE A 49 2.06 -17.23 3.21
C PHE A 49 0.65 -17.80 3.14
N TYR A 50 0.48 -19.06 2.70
CA TYR A 50 -0.85 -19.64 2.62
C TYR A 50 -1.44 -19.96 4.00
N GLY A 51 -0.62 -20.30 5.00
CA GLY A 51 -1.07 -20.40 6.38
C GLY A 51 -1.70 -19.09 6.89
N LEU A 52 -1.10 -17.95 6.57
CA LEU A 52 -1.65 -16.63 6.92
C LEU A 52 -2.94 -16.29 6.16
N VAL A 53 -3.05 -16.72 4.89
CA VAL A 53 -4.27 -16.54 4.07
C VAL A 53 -5.41 -17.40 4.62
N ASP A 54 -5.12 -18.64 5.01
CA ASP A 54 -6.11 -19.57 5.55
C ASP A 54 -6.54 -19.19 6.97
N ALA A 55 -5.64 -18.61 7.76
CA ALA A 55 -5.93 -18.04 9.08
C ALA A 55 -6.69 -16.70 9.02
N GLY A 56 -6.81 -16.08 7.85
CA GLY A 56 -7.48 -14.78 7.65
C GLY A 56 -6.64 -13.57 8.05
N GLU A 57 -5.36 -13.75 8.36
CA GLU A 57 -4.43 -12.64 8.62
C GLU A 57 -4.05 -11.88 7.34
N ILE A 58 -4.04 -12.60 6.21
CA ILE A 58 -4.05 -12.05 4.86
C ILE A 58 -5.42 -12.37 4.24
N GLU A 59 -6.05 -11.40 3.60
CA GLU A 59 -7.34 -11.57 2.95
C GLU A 59 -7.26 -12.61 1.83
N GLN A 60 -8.36 -13.30 1.56
CA GLN A 60 -8.45 -14.20 0.42
C GLN A 60 -8.27 -13.41 -0.90
N PRO A 61 -7.63 -14.00 -1.92
CA PRO A 61 -7.41 -13.30 -3.17
C PRO A 61 -8.74 -13.10 -3.92
N ILE A 62 -8.79 -12.03 -4.70
CA ILE A 62 -9.83 -11.81 -5.70
C ILE A 62 -9.61 -12.82 -6.82
N ARG A 63 -10.68 -13.53 -7.20
CA ARG A 63 -10.67 -14.53 -8.28
C ARG A 63 -11.65 -14.10 -9.38
N LEU A 64 -11.11 -13.66 -10.51
CA LEU A 64 -11.91 -13.38 -11.71
C LEU A 64 -12.02 -14.59 -12.63
N SER A 65 -10.98 -15.45 -12.63
CA SER A 65 -10.98 -16.73 -13.34
C SER A 65 -10.03 -17.72 -12.65
N LYS A 66 -9.94 -18.94 -13.18
CA LYS A 66 -8.99 -19.97 -12.69
C LYS A 66 -7.54 -19.47 -12.70
N HIS A 67 -7.18 -18.60 -13.65
CA HIS A 67 -5.80 -18.13 -13.84
C HIS A 67 -5.60 -16.67 -13.40
N ASP A 68 -6.68 -15.94 -13.13
CA ASP A 68 -6.65 -14.53 -12.73
C ASP A 68 -7.04 -14.41 -11.25
N VAL A 69 -6.03 -14.60 -10.41
CA VAL A 69 -6.11 -14.63 -8.95
C VAL A 69 -5.09 -13.64 -8.38
N PHE A 70 -5.55 -12.63 -7.65
CA PHE A 70 -4.70 -11.50 -7.24
C PHE A 70 -5.22 -10.77 -6.01
N TRP A 71 -4.38 -9.88 -5.49
CA TRP A 71 -4.72 -8.82 -4.53
C TRP A 71 -4.47 -7.46 -5.17
N TYR A 72 -5.14 -6.44 -4.68
CA TYR A 72 -4.85 -5.06 -5.07
C TYR A 72 -3.55 -4.56 -4.39
N ALA A 73 -2.76 -3.77 -5.10
CA ALA A 73 -1.47 -3.30 -4.61
C ALA A 73 -1.61 -2.38 -3.40
N SER A 74 -2.69 -1.60 -3.29
CA SER A 74 -2.97 -0.81 -2.09
C SER A 74 -3.07 -1.68 -0.83
N TYR A 75 -3.81 -2.79 -0.91
CA TYR A 75 -3.94 -3.76 0.17
C TYR A 75 -2.58 -4.39 0.52
N VAL A 76 -1.86 -4.87 -0.50
CA VAL A 76 -0.53 -5.48 -0.33
C VAL A 76 0.43 -4.52 0.35
N LYS A 77 0.45 -3.25 -0.07
CA LYS A 77 1.30 -2.21 0.52
C LYS A 77 0.99 -2.05 2.00
N LYS A 78 -0.29 -1.92 2.36
CA LYS A 78 -0.71 -1.80 3.77
C LYS A 78 -0.20 -2.98 4.60
N LYS A 79 -0.41 -4.21 4.12
CA LYS A 79 0.00 -5.44 4.82
C LYS A 79 1.51 -5.57 4.98
N VAL A 80 2.28 -5.17 3.97
CA VAL A 80 3.75 -5.15 4.03
C VAL A 80 4.24 -4.17 5.10
N GLU A 81 3.63 -2.99 5.21
CA GLU A 81 4.00 -2.02 6.25
C GLU A 81 3.61 -2.48 7.66
N GLU A 82 2.46 -3.13 7.84
CA GLU A 82 2.09 -3.81 9.09
C GLU A 82 3.15 -4.85 9.50
N HIS A 83 3.58 -5.70 8.56
CA HIS A 83 4.54 -6.76 8.82
C HIS A 83 5.94 -6.23 9.20
N LYS A 84 6.39 -5.15 8.56
CA LYS A 84 7.66 -4.47 8.92
C LYS A 84 7.59 -3.94 10.35
N SER A 85 6.46 -3.35 10.74
CA SER A 85 6.28 -2.79 12.08
C SER A 85 6.39 -3.87 13.17
N GLU A 86 5.81 -5.05 12.93
CA GLU A 86 5.89 -6.20 13.84
C GLU A 86 7.32 -6.73 13.98
N SER A 87 8.06 -6.87 12.87
CA SER A 87 9.44 -7.39 12.89
C SER A 87 10.42 -6.45 13.61
N VAL A 88 10.23 -5.12 13.52
CA VAL A 88 11.05 -4.14 14.24
C VAL A 88 10.83 -4.20 15.74
N ILE A 89 9.59 -4.44 16.20
CA ILE A 89 9.27 -4.56 17.63
C ILE A 89 9.91 -5.83 18.21
N VAL A 90 9.84 -6.96 17.50
CA VAL A 90 10.43 -8.23 17.96
C VAL A 90 11.95 -8.18 18.06
N ALA A 91 12.63 -7.37 17.24
CA ALA A 91 14.08 -7.22 17.29
C ALA A 91 14.60 -6.37 18.47
N HIS A 92 13.72 -5.68 19.21
CA HIS A 92 14.10 -4.76 20.30
C HIS A 92 13.67 -5.24 21.71
N ILE A 93 13.23 -6.49 21.84
CA ILE A 93 12.91 -7.15 23.11
C ILE A 93 13.98 -8.22 23.36
#